data_AF-A0A524NX76-F1
#
_entry.id   AF-A0A524NX76-F1
#
_cell.length_a   1.000
_cell.length_b   1.000
_cell.length_c   1.000
_cell.angle_alpha   90.00
_cell.angle_beta   90.00
_cell.angle_gamma   90.00
#
_symmetry.space_group_name_H-M   'P 1'
#
loop_
_entity.id
_entity.type
_entity.pdbx_description
1 polymer ?
#
loop_
_entity_poly.entity_id
_entity_poly.type
_entity_poly.pdbx_seq_one_letter_code
_entity_poly.pdbx_strand_id
1 'polypeptide(L)'
;FQYHGAEHKTIHAYEKKLPLTVENVQAQTTLHPRCGTTFLVVVIVVSIILGSLAAPLLMPNVEGWLGQVALLVIRIGLLPIIAAISYEFQRLSARYCTTGWRRVVLYPGFLFQKITTRIPDDDQVEIAIAAMEAAAWRDRIQDEAPHGEEPIVFASFARFREVLSENGSLSASPAA
;
A
#
# COMPACT_ATOMS: atom_id res chain seq x y z
N PHE A 1 -0.24 -15.51 -1.74
CA PHE A 1 0.48 -14.47 -0.95
C PHE A 1 1.94 -14.27 -1.33
N GLN A 2 2.49 -15.06 -2.25
CA GLN A 2 3.87 -14.85 -2.68
C GLN A 2 4.03 -13.59 -3.55
N TYR A 3 3.10 -13.30 -4.47
CA TYR A 3 3.06 -12.01 -5.20
C TYR A 3 3.11 -10.78 -4.28
N HIS A 4 2.39 -10.80 -3.15
CA HIS A 4 2.45 -9.72 -2.15
C HIS A 4 3.83 -9.66 -1.46
N GLY A 5 4.45 -10.81 -1.22
CA GLY A 5 5.85 -10.87 -0.78
C GLY A 5 6.82 -10.31 -1.84
N ALA A 6 6.60 -10.60 -3.12
CA ALA A 6 7.37 -10.06 -4.24
C ALA A 6 7.25 -8.54 -4.32
N GLU A 7 6.03 -8.01 -4.25
CA GLU A 7 5.76 -6.57 -4.19
C GLU A 7 6.55 -5.90 -3.05
N HIS A 8 6.42 -6.40 -1.82
CA HIS A 8 7.14 -5.85 -0.68
C HIS A 8 8.66 -5.88 -0.85
N LYS A 9 9.19 -7.00 -1.36
CA LYS A 9 10.62 -7.14 -1.61
C LYS A 9 11.10 -6.18 -2.70
N THR A 10 10.35 -6.03 -3.79
CA THR A 10 10.68 -5.13 -4.89
C THR A 10 10.65 -3.67 -4.44
N ILE A 11 9.63 -3.27 -3.67
CA ILE A 11 9.55 -1.93 -3.07
C ILE A 11 10.75 -1.68 -2.15
N HIS A 12 11.15 -2.63 -1.30
CA HIS A 12 12.35 -2.48 -0.47
C HIS A 12 13.63 -2.27 -1.30
N ALA A 13 13.81 -3.01 -2.39
CA ALA A 13 14.96 -2.85 -3.28
C ALA A 13 14.95 -1.46 -3.94
N TYR A 14 13.78 -1.02 -4.42
CA TYR A 14 13.55 0.29 -5.01
C TYR A 14 13.84 1.43 -4.02
N GLU A 15 13.32 1.35 -2.79
CA GLU A 15 13.54 2.35 -1.74
C GLU A 15 15.00 2.47 -1.31
N LYS A 16 15.74 1.36 -1.38
CA LYS A 16 17.20 1.33 -1.17
C LYS A 16 18.00 1.81 -2.38
N LYS A 17 17.34 2.16 -3.49
CA LYS A 17 17.96 2.57 -4.76
C LYS A 17 18.88 1.48 -5.33
N LEU A 18 18.56 0.21 -5.08
CA LEU A 18 19.27 -0.91 -5.68
C LEU A 18 18.75 -1.13 -7.11
N PRO A 19 19.59 -1.63 -8.03
CA PRO A 19 19.10 -2.10 -9.33
C PRO A 19 18.03 -3.18 -9.13
N LEU A 20 16.90 -3.05 -9.84
CA LEU A 20 15.78 -3.99 -9.75
C LEU A 20 16.09 -5.29 -10.50
N THR A 21 16.97 -6.10 -9.93
CA THR A 21 17.28 -7.45 -10.38
C THR A 21 16.64 -8.47 -9.44
N VAL A 22 16.37 -9.68 -9.96
CA VAL A 22 15.79 -10.78 -9.16
C VAL A 22 16.61 -11.03 -7.90
N GLU A 23 17.94 -11.06 -8.01
CA GLU A 23 18.86 -11.26 -6.89
C GLU A 23 18.71 -10.17 -5.79
N ASN A 24 18.74 -8.89 -6.18
CA ASN A 24 18.62 -7.78 -5.24
C ASN A 24 17.24 -7.76 -4.56
N VAL A 25 16.18 -8.10 -5.30
CA VAL A 25 14.83 -8.20 -4.77
C VAL A 25 14.71 -9.38 -3.81
N GLN A 26 15.20 -10.57 -4.18
CA GLN A 26 15.12 -11.76 -3.33
C GLN A 26 15.81 -11.59 -1.99
N ALA A 27 16.89 -10.79 -1.92
CA ALA A 27 17.60 -10.46 -0.69
C ALA A 27 16.79 -9.58 0.29
N GLN A 28 15.65 -9.01 -0.12
CA GLN A 28 14.83 -8.15 0.74
C GLN A 28 13.87 -8.94 1.64
N THR A 29 13.35 -8.27 2.66
CA THR A 29 12.34 -8.85 3.56
C THR A 29 10.93 -8.73 2.97
N THR A 30 10.04 -9.66 3.31
CA THR A 30 8.61 -9.56 2.99
C THR A 30 7.85 -8.66 3.97
N LEU A 31 8.50 -8.10 5.00
CA LEU A 31 7.87 -7.24 6.00
C LEU A 31 8.07 -5.76 5.65
N HIS A 32 7.00 -5.06 5.30
CA HIS A 32 7.05 -3.67 4.88
C HIS A 32 6.28 -2.74 5.84
N PRO A 33 6.89 -1.68 6.41
CA PRO A 33 6.23 -0.81 7.38
C PRO A 33 5.03 -0.05 6.78
N ARG A 34 5.04 0.20 5.47
CA ARG A 34 4.00 0.96 4.75
C ARG A 34 2.95 0.10 4.03
N CYS A 35 2.87 -1.19 4.34
CA CYS A 35 1.88 -2.09 3.73
C CYS A 35 0.43 -1.71 4.10
N GLY A 36 -0.50 -1.83 3.14
CA GLY A 36 -1.93 -1.67 3.37
C GLY A 36 -2.51 -2.64 4.41
N THR A 37 -1.90 -3.82 4.58
CA THR A 37 -2.26 -4.76 5.67
C THR A 37 -1.97 -4.15 7.04
N THR A 38 -0.84 -3.45 7.20
CA THR A 38 -0.53 -2.73 8.45
C THR A 38 -1.51 -1.58 8.66
N PHE A 39 -1.84 -0.85 7.60
CA PHE A 39 -2.82 0.23 7.66
C PHE A 39 -4.20 -0.28 8.14
N LEU A 40 -4.66 -1.42 7.63
CA LEU A 40 -5.93 -2.02 8.08
C LEU A 40 -5.91 -2.36 9.57
N VAL A 41 -4.80 -2.92 10.07
CA VAL A 41 -4.64 -3.21 11.51
C VAL A 41 -4.73 -1.93 12.34
N VAL A 42 -4.09 -0.85 11.90
CA VAL A 42 -4.20 0.47 12.55
C VAL A 42 -5.65 0.95 12.56
N VAL A 43 -6.34 0.89 11.42
CA VAL A 43 -7.75 1.30 11.28
C VAL A 43 -8.64 0.54 12.26
N ILE A 44 -8.47 -0.78 12.39
CA ILE A 44 -9.26 -1.61 13.31
C ILE A 44 -9.02 -1.18 14.76
N VAL A 45 -7.76 -1.00 15.16
CA VAL A 45 -7.41 -0.59 16.53
C VAL A 45 -8.00 0.79 16.84
N VAL A 46 -7.83 1.76 15.93
CA VAL A 46 -8.38 3.12 16.07
C VAL A 46 -9.91 3.08 16.12
N SER A 47 -10.55 2.25 15.29
CA SER A 47 -12.01 2.08 15.28
C SER A 47 -12.53 1.53 16.60
N ILE A 48 -11.85 0.53 17.18
CA ILE A 48 -12.23 -0.02 18.49
C ILE A 48 -12.11 1.05 19.57
N ILE A 49 -10.99 1.79 19.62
CA ILE A 49 -10.77 2.83 20.63
C ILE A 49 -11.82 3.94 20.50
N LEU A 50 -11.97 4.52 19.31
CA LEU A 50 -12.90 5.63 19.09
C LEU A 50 -14.35 5.19 19.24
N GLY A 51 -14.72 4.02 18.73
CA GLY A 51 -16.07 3.48 18.89
C GLY A 51 -16.41 3.18 20.35
N SER A 52 -15.46 2.63 21.11
CA SER A 52 -15.65 2.30 22.53
C SER A 52 -15.70 3.54 23.42
N LEU A 53 -15.07 4.66 23.02
CA LEU A 53 -15.14 5.92 23.75
C LEU A 53 -16.37 6.75 23.34
N ALA A 54 -16.64 6.85 22.04
CA ALA A 54 -17.71 7.70 21.50
C ALA A 54 -19.11 7.21 21.89
N ALA A 55 -19.35 5.90 21.88
CA ALA A 55 -20.66 5.35 22.21
C ALA A 55 -21.12 5.70 23.65
N PRO A 56 -20.36 5.40 24.72
CA PRO A 56 -20.75 5.77 26.08
C PRO A 56 -20.67 7.27 26.36
N LEU A 57 -19.74 8.01 25.72
CA LEU A 57 -19.59 9.45 25.95
C LEU A 57 -20.72 10.28 25.32
N LEU A 58 -21.13 9.93 24.09
CA LEU A 58 -22.17 10.67 23.37
C LEU A 58 -23.57 10.22 23.78
N MET A 59 -23.75 8.93 24.10
CA MET A 59 -25.04 8.39 24.52
C MET A 59 -24.89 7.33 25.62
N PRO A 60 -24.81 7.73 26.90
CA PRO A 60 -24.57 6.81 28.01
C PRO A 60 -25.73 5.84 28.31
N ASN A 61 -26.97 6.20 27.97
CA ASN A 61 -28.17 5.41 28.25
C ASN A 61 -28.89 4.97 26.96
N VAL A 62 -28.18 4.31 26.04
CA VAL A 62 -28.79 3.79 24.81
C VAL A 62 -29.65 2.57 25.09
N GLU A 63 -30.95 2.72 24.90
CA GLU A 63 -31.91 1.62 24.92
C GLU A 63 -32.83 1.65 23.70
N GLY A 64 -33.36 0.49 23.34
CA GLY A 64 -34.31 0.34 22.24
C GLY A 64 -33.70 0.48 20.83
N TRP A 65 -34.54 0.29 19.82
CA TRP A 65 -34.14 0.23 18.41
C TRP A 65 -33.65 1.58 17.88
N LEU A 66 -34.29 2.70 18.30
CA LEU A 66 -33.88 4.05 17.91
C LEU A 66 -32.47 4.38 18.39
N GLY A 67 -32.12 3.97 19.61
CA GLY A 67 -30.77 4.13 20.14
C GLY A 67 -29.72 3.36 19.35
N GLN A 68 -30.04 2.15 18.88
CA GLN A 68 -29.15 1.38 18.01
C GLN A 68 -28.95 2.04 16.64
N VAL A 69 -30.01 2.61 16.05
CA VAL A 69 -29.92 3.38 14.80
C VAL A 69 -29.04 4.62 15.00
N ALA A 70 -29.23 5.36 16.10
CA ALA A 70 -28.40 6.52 16.41
C ALA A 70 -26.91 6.14 16.62
N LEU A 71 -26.61 5.02 17.29
CA LEU A 71 -25.24 4.51 17.40
C LEU A 71 -24.64 4.13 16.04
N LEU A 72 -25.43 3.54 15.14
CA LEU A 72 -24.99 3.24 13.78
C LEU A 72 -24.63 4.53 13.02
N VAL A 73 -25.48 5.56 13.10
CA VAL A 73 -25.22 6.86 12.48
C VAL A 73 -23.94 7.49 13.01
N ILE A 74 -23.71 7.45 14.34
CA ILE A 74 -22.46 7.93 14.94
C ILE A 74 -21.26 7.14 14.40
N ARG A 75 -21.33 5.80 14.35
CA ARG A 75 -20.24 4.96 13.85
C ARG A 75 -19.90 5.24 12.39
N ILE A 76 -20.90 5.42 11.54
CA ILE A 76 -20.71 5.81 10.14
C ILE A 76 -20.09 7.21 10.07
N GLY A 77 -20.60 8.16 10.86
CA GLY A 77 -20.06 9.52 10.94
C GLY A 77 -18.61 9.60 11.45
N LEU A 78 -18.15 8.61 12.23
CA LEU A 78 -16.77 8.51 12.70
C LEU A 78 -15.80 7.99 11.62
N LEU A 79 -16.27 7.40 10.52
CA LEU A 79 -15.39 6.81 9.50
C LEU A 79 -14.35 7.80 8.93
N PRO A 80 -14.69 9.05 8.59
CA PRO A 80 -13.70 10.03 8.12
C PRO A 80 -12.64 10.34 9.18
N ILE A 81 -13.02 10.43 10.46
CA ILE A 81 -12.12 10.70 11.58
C ILE A 81 -11.19 9.52 11.82
N ILE A 82 -11.73 8.30 11.83
CA ILE A 82 -10.97 7.06 11.93
C ILE A 82 -9.94 7.00 10.79
N ALA A 83 -10.35 7.26 9.55
CA ALA A 83 -9.47 7.23 8.39
C ALA A 83 -8.33 8.25 8.51
N ALA A 84 -8.65 9.50 8.88
CA ALA A 84 -7.66 10.57 9.05
C ALA A 84 -6.62 10.23 10.12
N ILE A 85 -7.08 9.80 11.32
CA ILE A 85 -6.18 9.43 12.43
C ILE A 85 -5.33 8.22 12.06
N SER A 86 -5.94 7.21 11.44
CA SER A 86 -5.22 5.99 11.04
C SER A 86 -4.15 6.28 10.00
N TYR A 87 -4.45 7.16 9.03
CA TYR A 87 -3.49 7.57 8.01
C TYR A 87 -2.28 8.28 8.62
N GLU A 88 -2.51 9.26 9.48
CA GLU A 88 -1.43 9.99 10.14
C GLU A 88 -0.64 9.08 11.09
N PHE A 89 -1.31 8.21 11.84
CA PHE A 89 -0.62 7.23 12.70
C PHE A 89 0.27 6.28 11.89
N GLN A 90 -0.23 5.78 10.75
CA GLN A 90 0.52 4.91 9.85
C GLN A 90 1.72 5.66 9.25
N ARG A 91 1.52 6.89 8.78
CA ARG A 91 2.57 7.75 8.23
C ARG A 91 3.67 8.04 9.25
N LEU A 92 3.30 8.37 10.49
CA LEU A 92 4.23 8.63 11.59
C LEU A 92 4.99 7.37 12.00
N SER A 93 4.28 6.24 12.13
CA SER A 93 4.89 4.96 12.52
C SER A 93 5.88 4.47 11.48
N ALA A 94 5.56 4.59 10.19
CA ALA A 94 6.47 4.26 9.11
C ALA A 94 7.71 5.17 9.07
N ARG A 95 7.59 6.43 9.51
CA ARG A 95 8.69 7.39 9.53
C ARG A 95 9.62 7.21 10.73
N TYR A 96 9.08 6.96 11.91
CA TYR A 96 9.84 7.03 13.17
C TYR A 96 10.02 5.70 13.90
N CYS A 97 9.19 4.69 13.61
CA CYS A 97 9.17 3.42 14.34
C CYS A 97 9.89 2.29 13.59
N THR A 98 10.64 2.55 12.51
CA THR A 98 11.33 1.49 11.76
C THR A 98 12.59 0.96 12.46
N THR A 99 13.15 1.71 13.41
CA THR A 99 14.41 1.42 14.11
C THR A 99 14.27 1.43 15.64
N GLY A 100 15.12 0.67 16.32
CA GLY A 100 15.21 0.61 17.78
C GLY A 100 13.96 0.04 18.47
N TRP A 101 13.76 0.39 19.74
CA TRP A 101 12.67 -0.11 20.58
C TRP A 101 11.27 0.29 20.06
N ARG A 102 11.17 1.43 19.34
CA ARG A 102 9.91 1.93 18.77
C ARG A 102 9.31 0.98 17.73
N ARG A 103 10.11 0.06 17.18
CA ARG A 103 9.66 -0.99 16.26
C ARG A 103 8.56 -1.88 16.82
N VAL A 104 8.41 -1.93 18.16
CA VAL A 104 7.29 -2.63 18.80
C VAL A 104 5.92 -2.13 18.32
N VAL A 105 5.80 -0.85 17.96
CA VAL A 105 4.55 -0.25 17.45
C VAL A 105 4.13 -0.88 16.10
N LEU A 106 5.10 -1.27 15.27
CA LEU A 106 4.85 -1.91 13.97
C LEU A 106 4.59 -3.41 14.08
N TYR A 107 4.93 -4.01 15.22
CA TYR A 107 4.87 -5.45 15.43
C TYR A 107 3.51 -6.09 15.15
N PRO A 108 2.36 -5.54 15.63
CA PRO A 108 1.06 -6.13 15.30
C PRO A 108 0.81 -6.18 13.78
N GLY A 109 1.16 -5.12 13.04
CA GLY A 109 1.08 -5.13 11.58
C GLY A 109 1.99 -6.18 10.93
N PHE A 110 3.22 -6.32 11.43
CA PHE A 110 4.14 -7.36 10.94
C PHE A 110 3.68 -8.78 11.24
N LEU A 111 3.00 -9.02 12.37
CA LEU A 111 2.39 -10.32 12.64
C LEU A 111 1.33 -10.68 11.59
N PHE A 112 0.49 -9.72 11.20
CA PHE A 112 -0.46 -9.92 10.10
C PHE A 112 0.24 -10.13 8.76
N GLN A 113 1.33 -9.41 8.48
CA GLN A 113 2.08 -9.66 7.25
C GLN A 113 2.72 -11.05 7.21
N LYS A 114 3.11 -11.64 8.34
CA LYS A 114 3.61 -13.03 8.38
C LYS A 114 2.56 -14.05 7.92
N ILE A 115 1.27 -13.74 8.03
CA ILE A 115 0.19 -14.60 7.51
C ILE A 115 -0.24 -14.22 6.08
N THR A 116 -0.06 -12.96 5.66
CA THR A 116 -0.47 -12.46 4.33
C THR A 116 0.67 -12.29 3.32
N THR A 117 1.91 -12.67 3.67
CA THR A 117 3.07 -12.66 2.77
C THR A 117 3.79 -14.01 2.82
N ARG A 118 4.43 -14.38 1.71
CA ARG A 118 5.29 -15.57 1.60
C ARG A 118 6.51 -15.25 0.74
N ILE A 119 7.57 -16.05 0.87
CA ILE A 119 8.75 -15.93 0.00
C ILE A 119 8.34 -16.26 -1.45
N PRO A 120 8.55 -15.33 -2.40
CA PRO A 120 8.21 -15.54 -3.81
C PRO A 120 9.25 -16.36 -4.55
N ASP A 121 8.80 -16.97 -5.65
CA ASP A 121 9.67 -17.50 -6.70
C ASP A 121 10.19 -16.35 -7.60
N ASP A 122 11.14 -16.67 -8.46
CA ASP A 122 11.81 -15.68 -9.31
C ASP A 122 10.87 -15.12 -10.39
N ASP A 123 9.98 -15.95 -10.95
CA ASP A 123 8.97 -15.52 -11.92
C ASP A 123 8.03 -14.44 -11.34
N GLN A 124 7.59 -14.60 -10.09
CA GLN A 124 6.79 -13.61 -9.38
C GLN A 124 7.56 -12.33 -9.09
N VAL A 125 8.87 -12.44 -8.84
CA VAL A 125 9.76 -11.29 -8.66
C VAL A 125 9.91 -10.50 -9.96
N GLU A 126 10.08 -11.17 -11.10
CA GLU A 126 10.13 -10.51 -12.41
C GLU A 126 8.86 -9.72 -12.71
N ILE A 127 7.69 -10.30 -12.42
CA ILE A 127 6.39 -9.62 -12.55
C ILE A 127 6.34 -8.38 -11.64
N ALA A 128 6.77 -8.52 -10.38
CA ALA A 128 6.78 -7.40 -9.44
C ALA A 128 7.76 -6.29 -9.87
N ILE A 129 8.92 -6.64 -10.42
CA ILE A 129 9.89 -5.69 -10.98
C ILE A 129 9.26 -4.93 -12.15
N ALA A 130 8.65 -5.63 -13.11
CA ALA A 130 8.01 -4.99 -14.27
C ALA A 130 6.88 -4.04 -13.84
N ALA A 131 6.07 -4.43 -12.85
CA ALA A 131 5.03 -3.58 -12.28
C ALA A 131 5.61 -2.33 -11.59
N MET A 132 6.69 -2.49 -10.81
CA MET A 132 7.35 -1.38 -10.13
C MET A 132 8.00 -0.41 -11.13
N GLU A 133 8.66 -0.90 -12.17
CA GLU A 133 9.25 -0.06 -13.22
C GLU A 133 8.18 0.72 -13.98
N ALA A 134 7.01 0.12 -14.23
CA ALA A 134 5.87 0.78 -14.85
C ALA A 134 5.30 1.90 -13.99
N ALA A 135 5.14 1.66 -12.68
CA ALA A 135 4.73 2.68 -11.74
C ALA A 135 5.76 3.82 -11.67
N ALA A 136 7.05 3.49 -11.54
CA ALA A 136 8.12 4.48 -11.50
C ALA A 136 8.25 5.27 -12.81
N TRP A 137 8.02 4.65 -13.96
CA TRP A 137 7.97 5.34 -15.25
C TRP A 137 6.80 6.33 -15.31
N ARG A 138 5.60 5.91 -14.87
CA ARG A 138 4.43 6.78 -14.83
C ARG A 138 4.63 8.01 -13.94
N ASP A 139 5.32 7.83 -12.81
CA ASP A 139 5.68 8.94 -11.91
C ASP A 139 6.66 9.93 -12.56
N ARG A 140 7.56 9.47 -13.44
CA ARG A 140 8.50 10.35 -14.18
C ARG A 140 7.81 11.19 -15.25
N ILE A 141 6.84 10.60 -15.94
CA ILE A 141 6.14 11.26 -17.06
C ILE A 141 4.84 11.95 -16.64
N GLN A 142 4.61 12.12 -15.32
CA GLN A 142 3.32 12.56 -14.78
C GLN A 142 2.84 13.91 -15.33
N ASP A 143 3.75 14.77 -15.77
CA ASP A 143 3.47 16.08 -16.39
C ASP A 143 3.31 16.02 -17.93
N GLU A 144 3.80 14.96 -18.59
CA GLU A 144 3.80 14.78 -20.06
C GLU A 144 2.70 13.83 -20.54
N ALA A 145 2.26 12.91 -19.67
CA ALA A 145 1.20 11.97 -19.99
C ALA A 145 -0.15 12.71 -19.97
N PRO A 146 -0.97 12.63 -21.04
CA PRO A 146 -2.33 13.14 -20.95
C PRO A 146 -3.02 12.41 -19.79
N HIS A 147 -3.56 13.15 -18.82
CA HIS A 147 -4.51 12.64 -17.83
C HIS A 147 -5.84 12.18 -18.46
N GLY A 148 -5.82 11.78 -19.73
CA GLY A 148 -6.98 11.40 -20.50
C GLY A 148 -7.64 10.16 -19.94
N GLU A 149 -8.96 10.10 -20.08
CA GLU A 149 -9.81 8.97 -19.69
C GLU A 149 -9.46 7.67 -20.46
N GLU A 150 -8.69 7.75 -21.54
CA GLU A 150 -8.31 6.60 -22.35
C GLU A 150 -7.07 5.87 -21.81
N PRO A 151 -7.14 4.54 -21.63
CA PRO A 151 -6.01 3.75 -21.14
C PRO A 151 -4.87 3.72 -22.17
N ILE A 152 -3.63 3.83 -21.69
CA ILE A 152 -2.44 3.65 -22.52
C ILE A 152 -2.33 2.15 -22.87
N VAL A 153 -2.45 1.83 -24.16
CA VAL A 153 -2.34 0.47 -24.67
C VAL A 153 -1.00 0.28 -25.37
N PHE A 154 -0.28 -0.80 -25.03
CA PHE A 154 0.96 -1.18 -25.69
C PHE A 154 0.69 -2.34 -26.65
N ALA A 155 1.22 -2.25 -27.87
CA ALA A 155 1.02 -3.28 -28.90
C ALA A 155 1.62 -4.65 -28.54
N SER A 156 2.63 -4.68 -27.66
CA SER A 156 3.25 -5.90 -27.16
C SER A 156 3.99 -5.67 -25.84
N PHE A 157 4.31 -6.75 -25.12
CA PHE A 157 5.14 -6.68 -23.92
C PHE A 157 6.56 -6.15 -24.23
N ALA A 158 7.11 -6.49 -25.40
CA ALA A 158 8.40 -5.97 -25.83
C ALA A 158 8.36 -4.44 -26.00
N ARG A 159 7.30 -3.91 -26.62
CA ARG A 159 7.10 -2.45 -26.75
C ARG A 159 6.92 -1.78 -25.40
N PHE A 160 6.17 -2.41 -24.50
CA PHE A 160 6.03 -1.93 -23.13
C PHE A 160 7.40 -1.83 -22.43
N ARG A 161 8.22 -2.89 -22.47
CA ARG A 161 9.57 -2.90 -21.89
C ARG A 161 10.48 -1.82 -22.49
N GLU A 162 10.41 -1.60 -23.80
CA GLU A 162 11.15 -0.54 -24.48
C GLU A 162 10.74 0.85 -23.97
N VAL A 163 9.43 1.11 -23.83
CA VAL A 163 8.92 2.41 -23.33
C VAL A 163 9.33 2.67 -21.87
N LEU A 164 9.46 1.62 -21.05
CA LEU A 164 9.92 1.78 -19.67
C LEU A 164 11.41 2.16 -19.55
N SER A 165 12.20 1.94 -20.61
CA SER A 165 13.63 2.30 -20.63
C SER A 165 13.83 3.82 -20.75
N GLU A 166 14.99 4.33 -20.31
CA GLU A 166 15.29 5.78 -20.26
C GLU A 166 15.15 6.51 -21.61
N ASN A 167 15.13 5.79 -22.73
CA ASN A 167 15.05 6.35 -24.09
C ASN A 167 13.69 6.14 -24.77
N GLY A 168 12.72 5.50 -24.10
CA GLY A 168 11.44 5.12 -24.70
C GLY A 168 10.41 6.25 -24.69
N SER A 169 10.00 6.74 -25.87
CA SER A 169 8.86 7.68 -25.97
C SER A 169 7.54 6.94 -26.21
N LEU A 170 6.43 7.51 -25.73
CA LEU A 170 5.06 7.07 -26.06
C LEU A 170 4.69 7.31 -27.53
N SER A 171 5.39 8.23 -28.21
CA SER A 171 5.06 8.69 -29.57
C SER A 171 5.62 7.84 -30.70
N ALA A 172 6.52 6.89 -30.43
CA ALA A 172 6.99 5.97 -31.47
C ALA A 172 5.92 4.92 -31.77
N SER A 173 5.07 5.20 -32.76
CA SER A 173 4.19 4.25 -33.42
C SER A 173 5.05 3.15 -34.06
N PRO A 174 4.76 1.85 -33.88
CA PRO A 174 5.30 0.87 -34.80
C PRO A 174 4.68 1.18 -36.16
N ALA A 175 5.52 1.47 -37.15
CA ALA A 175 5.11 1.44 -38.54
C ALA A 175 4.45 0.07 -38.82
N ALA A 176 3.30 0.12 -39.48
CA ALA A 176 2.49 -1.02 -39.87
C ALA A 176 3.27 -2.08 -40.66
#